data_AF-A0A535FPR7-F1
#
_entry.id   AF-A0A535FPR7-F1
#
_cell.length_a   1.000
_cell.length_b   1.000
_cell.length_c   1.000
_cell.angle_alpha   90.00
_cell.angle_beta   90.00
_cell.angle_gamma   90.00
#
_symmetry.space_group_name_H-M   'P 1'
#
loop_
_entity.id
_entity.type
_entity.pdbx_description
1 polymer ?
#
loop_
_entity_poly.entity_id
_entity_poly.type
_entity_poly.pdbx_seq_one_letter_code
_entity_poly.pdbx_strand_id
1 'polypeptide(L)'
;MNEQNAREQHLSRERALHRYMDAFERNDFEVMSQVLAQAEQDADLETLIWEVHAACAAEEEYEQREHEVEQVRQLLLQLLPSGLETPLTLEEMPPLTVSDVVARMQADEAIRGSVKRELLSVVQRLRQSNQALPEQLGLHGVRTLFAQLGVQASKQLQKLFSQTALFLTSGRQQGMAQLAATRRQHEQLYQKKVPPMQEAIETEQKLPTEEEEG
;
A
#
# COMPACT_ATOMS: atom_id res chain seq x y z
N MET A 1 53.86 -0.43 1.63
CA MET A 1 53.81 -0.53 0.15
C MET A 1 52.59 -1.31 -0.37
N ASN A 2 51.88 -2.10 0.45
CA ASN A 2 50.68 -2.86 0.02
C ASN A 2 49.38 -2.04 -0.06
N GLU A 3 49.19 -1.03 0.80
CA GLU A 3 47.92 -0.28 0.88
C GLU A 3 47.68 0.64 -0.33
N GLN A 4 48.74 1.21 -0.90
CA GLN A 4 48.63 2.04 -2.11
C GLN A 4 48.19 1.20 -3.32
N ASN A 5 48.75 0.00 -3.49
CA ASN A 5 48.42 -0.88 -4.60
C ASN A 5 46.98 -1.42 -4.49
N ALA A 6 46.53 -1.79 -3.29
CA ALA A 6 45.14 -2.18 -3.04
C ALA A 6 44.15 -1.05 -3.35
N ARG A 7 44.50 0.20 -3.00
CA ARG A 7 43.67 1.37 -3.29
C ARG A 7 43.61 1.68 -4.78
N GLU A 8 44.72 1.55 -5.49
CA GLU A 8 44.77 1.73 -6.95
C GLU A 8 43.94 0.67 -7.68
N GLN A 9 44.00 -0.59 -7.23
CA GLN A 9 43.17 -1.67 -7.75
C GLN A 9 41.68 -1.41 -7.51
N HIS A 10 41.30 -0.95 -6.31
CA HIS A 10 39.92 -0.59 -6.00
C HIS A 10 39.39 0.52 -6.92
N LEU A 11 40.16 1.60 -7.09
CA LEU A 11 39.79 2.71 -7.97
C LEU A 11 39.71 2.27 -9.44
N SER A 12 40.55 1.33 -9.85
CA SER A 12 40.50 0.75 -11.20
C SER A 12 39.19 -0.03 -11.43
N ARG A 13 38.74 -0.79 -10.44
CA ARG A 13 37.48 -1.55 -10.50
C ARG A 13 36.26 -0.64 -10.51
N GLU A 14 36.24 0.38 -9.65
CA GLU A 14 35.17 1.39 -9.66
C GLU A 14 35.02 2.06 -11.04
N ARG A 15 36.14 2.43 -11.67
CA ARG A 15 36.13 3.02 -13.02
C ARG A 15 35.61 2.05 -14.06
N ALA A 16 36.00 0.77 -13.99
CA ALA A 16 35.52 -0.26 -14.90
C ALA A 16 34.01 -0.47 -14.74
N LEU A 17 33.52 -0.53 -13.50
CA LEU A 17 32.09 -0.64 -13.19
C LEU A 17 31.29 0.57 -13.71
N HIS A 18 31.77 1.80 -13.49
CA HIS A 18 31.13 3.00 -14.03
C HIS A 18 31.07 2.96 -15.56
N ARG A 19 32.16 2.59 -16.22
CA ARG A 19 32.20 2.48 -17.68
C ARG A 19 31.25 1.40 -18.21
N TYR A 20 31.09 0.31 -17.46
CA TYR A 20 30.13 -0.74 -17.78
C TYR A 20 28.69 -0.25 -17.67
N MET A 21 28.34 0.48 -16.60
CA MET A 21 26.99 1.03 -16.40
C MET A 21 26.63 2.05 -17.48
N ASP A 22 27.53 2.99 -17.79
CA ASP A 22 27.33 3.96 -18.87
C ASP A 22 27.12 3.27 -20.23
N ALA A 23 27.82 2.16 -20.47
CA ALA A 23 27.68 1.37 -21.69
C ALA A 23 26.36 0.58 -21.71
N PHE A 24 25.95 0.01 -20.58
CA PHE A 24 24.68 -0.69 -20.42
C PHE A 24 23.49 0.22 -20.74
N GLU A 25 23.45 1.42 -20.18
CA GLU A 25 22.39 2.41 -20.45
C GLU A 25 22.31 2.81 -21.94
N ARG A 26 23.43 2.78 -22.65
CA ARG A 26 23.53 3.16 -24.06
C ARG A 26 23.43 1.98 -25.03
N ASN A 27 23.29 0.75 -24.52
CA ASN A 27 23.38 -0.48 -25.30
C ASN A 27 24.69 -0.60 -26.11
N ASP A 28 25.80 -0.12 -25.54
CA ASP A 28 27.15 -0.24 -26.14
C ASP A 28 27.77 -1.60 -25.76
N PHE A 29 27.39 -2.63 -26.50
CA PHE A 29 27.84 -4.02 -26.28
C PHE A 29 29.36 -4.18 -26.42
N GLU A 30 30.02 -3.28 -27.14
CA GLU A 30 31.45 -3.36 -27.41
C GLU A 30 32.25 -2.91 -26.20
N VAL A 31 31.79 -1.87 -25.52
CA VAL A 31 32.36 -1.48 -24.23
C VAL A 31 31.98 -2.48 -23.14
N MET A 32 30.75 -3.00 -23.13
CA MET A 32 30.33 -4.02 -22.17
C MET A 32 31.20 -5.28 -22.26
N SER A 33 31.42 -5.81 -23.47
CA SER A 33 32.24 -7.01 -23.66
C SER A 33 33.70 -6.81 -23.22
N GLN A 34 34.27 -5.62 -23.43
CA GLN A 34 35.61 -5.29 -22.94
C GLN A 34 35.71 -5.33 -21.41
N VAL A 35 34.72 -4.76 -20.71
CA VAL A 35 34.71 -4.78 -19.23
C VAL A 35 34.43 -6.19 -18.71
N LEU A 36 33.55 -6.96 -19.36
CA LEU A 36 33.29 -8.35 -18.98
C LEU A 36 34.54 -9.24 -19.16
N ALA A 37 35.30 -9.05 -20.24
CA ALA A 37 36.58 -9.74 -20.42
C ALA A 37 37.62 -9.36 -19.36
N GLN A 38 37.57 -8.14 -18.82
CA GLN A 38 38.37 -7.73 -17.66
C GLN A 38 37.88 -8.44 -16.38
N ALA A 39 36.58 -8.57 -16.20
CA ALA A 39 35.97 -9.24 -15.05
C ALA A 39 36.28 -10.74 -15.02
N GLU A 40 36.43 -11.40 -16.18
CA GLU A 40 36.90 -12.80 -16.25
C GLU A 40 38.27 -13.02 -15.60
N GLN A 41 39.09 -11.96 -15.50
CA GLN A 41 40.41 -12.00 -14.88
C GLN A 41 40.43 -11.38 -13.48
N ASP A 42 39.34 -10.74 -13.04
CA ASP A 42 39.21 -10.04 -11.77
C ASP A 42 37.87 -10.38 -11.09
N ALA A 43 37.88 -11.40 -10.23
CA ALA A 43 36.70 -11.90 -9.55
C ALA A 43 35.98 -10.85 -8.68
N ASP A 44 36.72 -9.85 -8.17
CA ASP A 44 36.11 -8.77 -7.40
C ASP A 44 35.29 -7.84 -8.31
N LEU A 45 35.77 -7.58 -9.54
CA LEU A 45 35.02 -6.81 -10.53
C LEU A 45 33.79 -7.57 -11.03
N GLU A 46 33.92 -8.87 -11.26
CA GLU A 46 32.78 -9.74 -11.61
C GLU A 46 31.69 -9.67 -10.54
N THR A 47 32.08 -9.76 -9.26
CA THR A 47 31.15 -9.67 -8.13
C THR A 47 30.43 -8.32 -8.12
N LEU A 48 31.16 -7.21 -8.29
CA LEU A 48 30.57 -5.87 -8.33
C LEU A 48 29.55 -5.71 -9.47
N ILE A 49 29.84 -6.25 -10.66
CA ILE A 49 28.92 -6.23 -11.80
C ILE A 49 27.63 -6.99 -11.47
N TRP A 50 27.74 -8.18 -10.87
CA TRP A 50 26.58 -8.96 -10.46
C TRP A 50 25.73 -8.29 -9.38
N GLU A 51 26.37 -7.64 -8.39
CA GLU A 51 25.68 -6.91 -7.34
C GLU A 51 24.83 -5.77 -7.91
N VAL A 52 25.36 -5.04 -8.90
CA VAL A 52 24.61 -3.96 -9.55
C VAL A 52 23.43 -4.49 -10.34
N HIS A 53 23.61 -5.57 -11.13
CA HIS A 53 22.49 -6.20 -11.84
C HIS A 53 21.40 -6.70 -10.90
N ALA A 54 21.79 -7.29 -9.76
CA ALA A 54 20.82 -7.74 -8.76
C ALA A 54 20.03 -6.56 -8.15
N ALA A 55 20.69 -5.42 -7.93
CA ALA A 55 20.02 -4.20 -7.47
C ALA A 55 19.04 -3.66 -8.53
N CYS A 56 19.46 -3.55 -9.79
CA CYS A 56 18.59 -3.10 -10.88
C CYS A 56 17.38 -4.02 -11.09
N ALA A 57 17.58 -5.34 -11.08
CA ALA A 57 16.50 -6.31 -11.23
C ALA A 57 15.48 -6.20 -10.07
N ALA A 58 15.95 -5.96 -8.85
CA ALA A 58 15.06 -5.73 -7.72
C ALA A 58 14.22 -4.45 -7.89
N GLU A 59 14.84 -3.36 -8.35
CA GLU A 59 14.15 -2.09 -8.63
C GLU A 59 13.10 -2.25 -9.73
N GLU A 60 13.44 -2.91 -10.84
CA GLU A 60 12.49 -3.21 -11.93
C GLU A 60 11.32 -4.08 -11.44
N GLU A 61 11.56 -5.06 -10.57
CA GLU A 61 10.49 -5.90 -10.01
C GLU A 61 9.52 -5.07 -9.13
N TYR A 62 10.04 -4.08 -8.38
CA TYR A 62 9.19 -3.15 -7.63
C TYR A 62 8.35 -2.27 -8.57
N GLU A 63 8.95 -1.68 -9.59
CA GLU A 63 8.24 -0.83 -10.56
C GLU A 63 7.18 -1.61 -11.35
N GLN A 64 7.49 -2.84 -11.78
CA GLN A 64 6.54 -3.71 -12.49
C GLN A 64 5.33 -4.04 -11.61
N ARG A 65 5.54 -4.35 -10.33
CA ARG A 65 4.42 -4.61 -9.40
C ARG A 65 3.53 -3.39 -9.21
N GLU A 66 4.10 -2.19 -9.10
CA GLU A 66 3.29 -0.96 -9.01
C GLU A 66 2.47 -0.75 -10.30
N HIS A 67 3.09 -1.00 -11.46
CA HIS A 67 2.42 -0.89 -12.74
C HIS A 67 1.29 -1.91 -12.91
N GLU A 68 1.50 -3.16 -12.49
CA GLU A 68 0.48 -4.22 -12.49
C GLU A 68 -0.71 -3.87 -11.58
N VAL A 69 -0.45 -3.32 -10.39
CA VAL A 69 -1.50 -2.88 -9.47
C VAL A 69 -2.35 -1.77 -10.09
N GLU A 70 -1.71 -0.80 -10.73
CA GLU A 70 -2.42 0.28 -11.41
C GLU A 70 -3.19 -0.21 -12.65
N GLN A 71 -2.63 -1.15 -13.42
CA GLN A 71 -3.36 -1.78 -14.52
C GLN A 71 -4.58 -2.56 -14.03
N VAL A 72 -4.45 -3.35 -12.96
CA VAL A 72 -5.59 -4.06 -12.35
C VAL A 72 -6.65 -3.06 -11.88
N ARG A 73 -6.23 -1.93 -11.29
CA ARG A 73 -7.14 -0.86 -10.87
C ARG A 73 -7.87 -0.23 -12.05
N GLN A 74 -7.18 0.06 -13.15
CA GLN A 74 -7.79 0.61 -14.36
C GLN A 74 -8.75 -0.38 -15.02
N LEU A 75 -8.39 -1.65 -15.08
CA LEU A 75 -9.28 -2.70 -15.58
C LEU A 75 -10.53 -2.86 -14.71
N LEU A 76 -10.39 -2.77 -13.38
CA LEU A 76 -11.53 -2.76 -12.46
C LEU A 76 -12.45 -1.54 -12.69
N LEU A 77 -11.88 -0.35 -12.94
CA LEU A 77 -12.65 0.85 -13.29
C LEU A 77 -13.40 0.71 -14.62
N GLN A 78 -12.78 0.09 -15.63
CA GLN A 78 -13.39 -0.11 -16.95
C GLN A 78 -14.50 -1.17 -16.95
N LEU A 79 -14.32 -2.26 -16.20
CA LEU A 79 -15.25 -3.40 -16.19
C LEU A 79 -16.39 -3.25 -15.18
N LEU A 80 -16.28 -2.34 -14.21
CA LEU A 80 -17.31 -2.08 -13.19
C LEU A 80 -17.61 -0.57 -13.06
N PRO A 81 -18.09 0.10 -14.13
CA PRO A 81 -18.43 1.53 -14.07
C PRO A 81 -19.46 1.83 -12.97
N SER A 82 -20.46 0.97 -12.78
CA SER A 82 -21.50 1.14 -11.74
C SER A 82 -21.10 0.64 -10.34
N GLY A 83 -19.88 0.13 -10.16
CA GLY A 83 -19.37 -0.32 -8.86
C GLY A 83 -18.55 0.73 -8.10
N LEU A 84 -18.19 1.84 -8.77
CA LEU A 84 -17.21 2.82 -8.31
C LEU A 84 -17.69 4.28 -8.47
N GLU A 85 -18.96 4.54 -8.76
CA GLU A 85 -19.49 5.93 -8.87
C GLU A 85 -19.50 6.71 -7.55
N THR A 86 -19.25 6.05 -6.44
CA THR A 86 -18.69 6.70 -5.27
C THR A 86 -17.48 5.88 -4.88
N PRO A 87 -16.24 6.32 -5.18
CA PRO A 87 -15.18 5.94 -4.30
C PRO A 87 -15.67 6.41 -2.92
N LEU A 88 -15.94 5.47 -2.02
CA LEU A 88 -15.74 5.75 -0.61
C LEU A 88 -14.25 6.08 -0.53
N THR A 89 -13.92 7.33 -0.83
CA THR A 89 -12.57 7.82 -0.75
C THR A 89 -12.12 7.52 0.67
N LEU A 90 -10.85 7.18 0.82
CA LEU A 90 -10.22 7.06 2.14
C LEU A 90 -10.45 8.32 3.01
N GLU A 91 -10.93 9.42 2.42
CA GLU A 91 -11.35 10.67 3.06
C GLU A 91 -12.59 10.56 3.97
N GLU A 92 -13.55 9.66 3.72
CA GLU A 92 -14.77 9.60 4.56
C GLU A 92 -14.56 8.89 5.91
N MET A 93 -13.43 8.18 6.08
CA MET A 93 -13.11 7.53 7.33
C MET A 93 -11.87 8.18 7.97
N PRO A 94 -11.91 8.52 9.27
CA PRO A 94 -10.78 9.14 9.95
C PRO A 94 -9.51 8.29 9.77
N PRO A 95 -8.33 8.91 9.56
CA PRO A 95 -7.08 8.19 9.38
C PRO A 95 -6.82 7.31 10.59
N LEU A 96 -6.26 6.11 10.35
CA LEU A 96 -5.99 5.17 11.43
C LEU A 96 -4.89 5.76 12.32
N THR A 97 -5.19 5.90 13.60
CA THR A 97 -4.33 6.62 14.54
C THR A 97 -3.46 5.66 15.33
N VAL A 98 -2.41 6.20 15.94
CA VAL A 98 -1.58 5.46 16.91
C VAL A 98 -2.44 4.89 18.06
N SER A 99 -3.47 5.63 18.48
CA SER A 99 -4.39 5.19 19.53
C SER A 99 -5.19 3.93 19.14
N ASP A 100 -5.57 3.80 17.87
CA ASP A 100 -6.33 2.64 17.36
C ASP A 100 -5.48 1.36 17.36
N VAL A 101 -4.22 1.48 16.94
CA VAL A 101 -3.24 0.37 16.98
C VAL A 101 -3.01 -0.07 18.42
N VAL A 102 -2.81 0.89 19.32
CA VAL A 102 -2.59 0.59 20.74
C VAL A 102 -3.83 -0.03 21.37
N ALA A 103 -5.04 0.46 21.07
CA ALA A 103 -6.28 -0.12 21.56
C ALA A 103 -6.43 -1.58 21.09
N ARG A 104 -6.09 -1.88 19.84
CA ARG A 104 -6.08 -3.24 19.31
C ARG A 104 -5.04 -4.13 20.00
N MET A 105 -3.83 -3.63 20.21
CA MET A 105 -2.80 -4.36 20.97
C MET A 105 -3.20 -4.60 22.43
N GLN A 106 -3.97 -3.71 23.06
CA GLN A 106 -4.47 -3.94 24.41
C GLN A 106 -5.56 -5.02 24.47
N ALA A 107 -6.37 -5.13 23.42
CA ALA A 107 -7.44 -6.11 23.31
C ALA A 107 -6.93 -7.52 22.93
N ASP A 108 -5.69 -7.64 22.45
CA ASP A 108 -5.10 -8.92 22.06
C ASP A 108 -4.57 -9.69 23.28
N GLU A 109 -5.27 -10.74 23.67
CA GLU A 109 -4.91 -11.62 24.80
C GLU A 109 -3.65 -12.47 24.55
N ALA A 110 -3.19 -12.56 23.29
CA ALA A 110 -1.96 -13.27 22.94
C ALA A 110 -0.70 -12.52 23.40
N ILE A 111 -0.80 -11.21 23.64
CA ILE A 111 0.33 -10.40 24.11
C ILE A 111 0.53 -10.64 25.60
N ARG A 112 1.60 -11.37 25.94
CA ARG A 112 1.94 -11.76 27.33
C ARG A 112 3.36 -11.34 27.71
N GLY A 113 3.65 -11.34 29.02
CA GLY A 113 5.01 -11.17 29.54
C GLY A 113 5.53 -9.74 29.57
N SER A 114 6.81 -9.55 29.21
CA SER A 114 7.52 -8.25 29.26
C SER A 114 6.91 -7.21 28.32
N VAL A 115 6.47 -7.62 27.13
CA VAL A 115 5.90 -6.74 26.10
C VAL A 115 4.57 -6.12 26.57
N LYS A 116 3.73 -6.87 27.31
CA LYS A 116 2.48 -6.34 27.88
C LYS A 116 2.74 -5.26 28.94
N ARG A 117 3.76 -5.45 29.78
CA ARG A 117 4.15 -4.47 30.81
C ARG A 117 4.71 -3.19 30.19
N GLU A 118 5.52 -3.34 29.14
CA GLU A 118 6.05 -2.23 28.36
C GLU A 118 4.95 -1.48 27.60
N LEU A 119 4.01 -2.21 27.00
CA LEU A 119 2.85 -1.62 26.35
C LEU A 119 2.04 -0.79 27.37
N LEU A 120 1.74 -1.32 28.55
CA LEU A 120 0.98 -0.59 29.58
C LEU A 120 1.68 0.69 30.06
N SER A 121 3.01 0.72 30.18
CA SER A 121 3.74 1.93 30.59
C SER A 121 3.77 3.01 29.50
N VAL A 122 3.62 2.60 28.25
CA VAL A 122 3.69 3.47 27.07
C VAL A 122 2.28 3.88 26.57
N VAL A 123 1.27 3.04 26.80
CA VAL A 123 -0.14 3.24 26.42
C VAL A 123 -0.68 4.58 26.89
N GLN A 124 -0.35 5.01 28.10
CA GLN A 124 -0.90 6.26 28.64
C GLN A 124 -0.45 7.48 27.85
N ARG A 125 0.76 7.44 27.26
CA ARG A 125 1.27 8.47 26.34
C ARG A 125 0.75 8.28 24.93
N LEU A 126 0.72 7.04 24.43
CA LEU A 126 0.26 6.77 23.06
C LEU A 126 -1.25 6.96 22.87
N ARG A 127 -2.07 6.76 23.90
CA ARG A 127 -3.52 7.02 23.88
C ARG A 127 -3.87 8.50 23.73
N GLN A 128 -2.98 9.39 24.15
CA GLN A 128 -3.17 10.83 24.02
C GLN A 128 -2.72 11.36 22.65
N SER A 129 -2.08 10.52 21.84
CA SER A 129 -1.62 10.88 20.51
C SER A 129 -2.70 10.58 19.46
N ASN A 130 -3.22 11.64 18.85
CA ASN A 130 -4.08 11.59 17.67
C ASN A 130 -3.28 11.62 16.36
N GLN A 131 -1.99 11.33 16.41
CA GLN A 131 -1.16 11.31 15.21
C GLN A 131 -1.61 10.17 14.29
N ALA A 132 -1.83 10.50 13.02
CA ALA A 132 -2.11 9.51 11.99
C ALA A 132 -0.90 8.57 11.82
N LEU A 133 -1.16 7.32 11.49
CA LEU A 133 -0.09 6.39 11.14
C LEU A 133 0.61 6.84 9.85
N PRO A 134 1.95 6.72 9.78
CA PRO A 134 2.67 7.00 8.55
C PRO A 134 2.28 5.99 7.46
N GLU A 135 2.19 6.46 6.21
CA GLU A 135 1.89 5.63 5.03
C GLU A 135 2.91 4.47 4.88
N GLN A 136 4.15 4.68 5.33
CA GLN A 136 5.21 3.69 5.39
C GLN A 136 5.22 2.97 6.74
N LEU A 137 4.45 1.87 6.86
CA LEU A 137 4.32 1.05 8.07
C LEU A 137 5.53 0.14 8.37
N GLY A 138 6.68 0.37 7.74
CA GLY A 138 7.92 -0.37 7.96
C GLY A 138 8.55 -0.09 9.34
N LEU A 139 9.45 -0.98 9.79
CA LEU A 139 10.15 -0.86 11.08
C LEU A 139 10.88 0.49 11.25
N HIS A 140 11.41 1.05 10.16
CA HIS A 140 12.03 2.37 10.16
C HIS A 140 11.01 3.49 10.46
N GLY A 141 9.86 3.47 9.79
CA GLY A 141 8.77 4.43 10.00
C GLY A 141 8.21 4.37 11.43
N VAL A 142 8.05 3.16 11.97
CA VAL A 142 7.62 2.97 13.37
C VAL A 142 8.67 3.48 14.35
N ARG A 143 9.96 3.25 14.11
CA ARG A 143 11.03 3.78 14.98
C ARG A 143 11.04 5.31 14.99
N THR A 144 10.87 5.94 13.82
CA THR A 144 10.79 7.40 13.69
C THR A 144 9.55 7.94 14.40
N LEU A 145 8.40 7.29 14.26
CA LEU A 145 7.16 7.65 14.97
C LEU A 145 7.33 7.58 16.49
N PHE A 146 7.92 6.50 17.01
CA PHE A 146 8.17 6.36 18.45
C PHE A 146 9.18 7.40 18.96
N ALA A 147 10.19 7.75 18.17
CA ALA A 147 11.13 8.82 18.49
C ALA A 147 10.43 10.20 18.54
N GLN A 148 9.54 10.50 17.58
CA GLN A 148 8.75 11.74 17.56
C GLN A 148 7.80 11.85 18.76
N LEU A 149 7.25 10.73 19.20
CA LEU A 149 6.38 10.66 20.38
C LEU A 149 7.15 10.64 21.70
N GLY A 150 8.50 10.70 21.66
CA GLY A 150 9.34 10.67 22.86
C GLY A 150 9.25 9.34 23.63
N VAL A 151 8.91 8.25 22.94
CA VAL A 151 8.74 6.91 23.52
C VAL A 151 9.92 6.03 23.13
N GLN A 152 10.65 5.56 24.14
CA GLN A 152 11.62 4.48 23.94
C GLN A 152 10.90 3.13 24.05
N ALA A 153 10.71 2.47 22.92
CA ALA A 153 10.15 1.12 22.84
C ALA A 153 11.21 0.11 22.43
N SER A 154 11.10 -1.10 22.95
CA SER A 154 11.90 -2.25 22.58
C SER A 154 11.67 -2.64 21.11
N LYS A 155 12.66 -3.29 20.50
CA LYS A 155 12.55 -3.80 19.12
C LYS A 155 11.36 -4.76 18.96
N GLN A 156 11.05 -5.53 20.00
CA GLN A 156 9.92 -6.45 20.01
C GLN A 156 8.58 -5.72 20.01
N LEU A 157 8.45 -4.66 20.83
CA LEU A 157 7.24 -3.84 20.86
C LEU A 157 7.05 -3.07 19.53
N GLN A 158 8.12 -2.54 18.94
CA GLN A 158 8.06 -1.87 17.63
C GLN A 158 7.61 -2.82 16.52
N LYS A 159 8.13 -4.06 16.51
CA LYS A 159 7.72 -5.09 15.55
C LYS A 159 6.26 -5.50 15.71
N LEU A 160 5.80 -5.63 16.95
CA LEU A 160 4.42 -5.97 17.23
C LEU A 160 3.48 -4.82 16.80
N PHE A 161 3.87 -3.58 17.09
CA PHE A 161 3.14 -2.39 16.66
C PHE A 161 3.03 -2.32 15.13
N SER A 162 4.12 -2.54 14.39
CA SER A 162 4.08 -2.55 12.91
C SER A 162 3.16 -3.65 12.38
N GLN A 163 3.22 -4.85 12.96
CA GLN A 163 2.36 -5.97 12.57
C GLN A 163 0.88 -5.68 12.85
N THR A 164 0.54 -5.11 14.01
CA THR A 164 -0.84 -4.74 14.33
C THR A 164 -1.34 -3.59 13.45
N ALA A 165 -0.50 -2.61 13.13
CA ALA A 165 -0.85 -1.52 12.23
C ALA A 165 -1.11 -2.02 10.80
N LEU A 166 -0.28 -2.94 10.29
CA LEU A 166 -0.49 -3.61 9.01
C LEU A 166 -1.81 -4.41 9.02
N PHE A 167 -2.03 -5.21 10.07
CA PHE A 167 -3.26 -5.98 10.22
C PHE A 167 -4.53 -5.11 10.22
N LEU A 168 -4.51 -3.98 10.94
CA LEU A 168 -5.65 -3.05 10.96
C LEU A 168 -5.86 -2.36 9.61
N THR A 169 -4.79 -2.03 8.90
CA THR A 169 -4.85 -1.45 7.56
C THR A 169 -5.47 -2.42 6.55
N SER A 170 -5.01 -3.68 6.55
CA SER A 170 -5.58 -4.75 5.71
C SER A 170 -7.03 -5.09 6.11
N GLY A 171 -7.33 -5.12 7.40
CA GLY A 171 -8.69 -5.37 7.91
C GLY A 171 -9.67 -4.27 7.53
N ARG A 172 -9.23 -2.99 7.50
CA ARG A 172 -10.05 -1.86 7.04
C ARG A 172 -10.40 -1.98 5.56
N GLN A 173 -9.43 -2.37 4.72
CA GLN A 173 -9.67 -2.63 3.29
C GLN A 173 -10.70 -3.76 3.06
N GLN A 174 -10.63 -4.83 3.86
CA GLN A 174 -11.58 -5.94 3.79
C GLN A 174 -12.97 -5.58 4.35
N GLY A 175 -13.04 -4.79 5.43
CA GLY A 175 -14.29 -4.28 5.98
C GLY A 175 -15.02 -3.34 5.01
N MET A 176 -14.27 -2.52 4.25
CA MET A 176 -14.83 -1.72 3.15
C MET A 176 -15.46 -2.60 2.06
N ALA A 177 -14.81 -3.72 1.71
CA ALA A 177 -15.36 -4.67 0.73
C ALA A 177 -16.67 -5.32 1.21
N GLN A 178 -16.78 -5.65 2.50
CA GLN A 178 -17.98 -6.26 3.08
C GLN A 178 -19.14 -5.28 3.24
N LEU A 179 -18.89 -4.06 3.73
CA LEU A 179 -19.94 -3.03 3.87
C LEU A 179 -20.48 -2.57 2.52
N ALA A 180 -19.62 -2.43 1.50
CA ALA A 180 -20.04 -2.17 0.13
C ALA A 180 -20.91 -3.32 -0.43
N ALA A 181 -20.58 -4.58 -0.13
CA ALA A 181 -21.37 -5.72 -0.55
C ALA A 181 -22.76 -5.79 0.13
N THR A 182 -22.83 -5.54 1.44
CA THR A 182 -24.11 -5.55 2.19
C THR A 182 -25.04 -4.42 1.76
N ARG A 183 -24.51 -3.22 1.48
CA ARG A 183 -25.32 -2.08 0.99
C ARG A 183 -25.91 -2.37 -0.40
N ARG A 184 -25.14 -3.02 -1.29
CA ARG A 184 -25.62 -3.49 -2.60
C ARG A 184 -26.71 -4.55 -2.52
N GLN A 185 -26.63 -5.48 -1.57
CA GLN A 185 -27.71 -6.45 -1.34
C GLN A 185 -29.00 -5.75 -0.89
N HIS A 186 -28.89 -4.74 -0.04
CA HIS A 186 -30.04 -3.95 0.40
C HIS A 186 -30.64 -3.13 -0.75
N GLU A 187 -29.84 -2.46 -1.57
CA GLU A 187 -30.31 -1.66 -2.72
C GLU A 187 -30.99 -2.53 -3.79
N GLN A 188 -30.46 -3.71 -4.09
CA GLN A 188 -31.10 -4.66 -5.01
C GLN A 188 -32.46 -5.16 -4.50
N LEU A 189 -32.60 -5.36 -3.18
CA LEU A 189 -33.87 -5.74 -2.56
C LEU A 189 -34.90 -4.59 -2.57
N TYR A 190 -34.45 -3.33 -2.48
CA TYR A 190 -35.32 -2.16 -2.59
C TYR A 190 -35.76 -1.89 -4.05
N GLN A 191 -34.86 -2.02 -5.03
CA GLN A 191 -35.20 -1.85 -6.45
C GLN A 191 -36.17 -2.93 -6.95
N LYS A 192 -36.07 -4.16 -6.43
CA LYS A 192 -36.98 -5.26 -6.78
C LYS A 192 -38.40 -5.11 -6.19
N LYS A 193 -38.62 -4.18 -5.26
CA LYS A 193 -39.91 -3.96 -4.58
C LYS A 193 -40.71 -2.75 -5.09
N VAL A 194 -40.22 -2.00 -6.07
CA VAL A 194 -40.99 -0.90 -6.68
C VAL A 194 -41.69 -1.42 -7.95
N PRO A 195 -43.00 -1.72 -7.92
CA PRO A 195 -43.74 -1.99 -9.16
C PRO A 195 -43.81 -0.72 -10.02
N PRO A 196 -43.76 -0.84 -11.36
CA PRO A 196 -43.89 0.30 -12.24
C PRO A 196 -45.33 0.82 -12.14
N MET A 197 -45.52 1.95 -11.46
CA MET A 197 -46.80 2.63 -11.37
C MET A 197 -46.76 3.93 -12.17
N GLN A 198 -46.42 3.84 -13.46
CA GLN A 198 -46.54 4.94 -14.43
C GLN A 198 -46.80 4.38 -15.83
N GLU A 199 -48.04 3.97 -16.09
CA GLU A 199 -48.64 3.92 -17.44
C GLU A 199 -50.15 3.67 -17.29
N ALA A 200 -50.88 4.64 -16.73
CA ALA A 200 -52.34 4.64 -16.73
C ALA A 200 -52.90 6.05 -16.47
N ILE A 201 -52.43 7.07 -17.20
CA ILE A 201 -53.15 8.35 -17.27
C ILE A 201 -53.02 8.89 -18.70
N GLU A 202 -53.72 8.28 -19.66
CA GLU A 202 -54.14 8.97 -20.89
C GLU A 202 -55.08 8.07 -21.71
N THR A 203 -56.33 7.93 -21.25
CA THR A 203 -57.54 7.79 -22.08
C THR A 203 -58.71 7.50 -21.15
N GLU A 204 -59.46 8.52 -20.76
CA GLU A 204 -60.91 8.48 -20.53
C GLU A 204 -61.38 9.83 -19.94
N GLN A 205 -61.43 10.87 -20.79
CA GLN A 205 -62.35 11.99 -20.60
C GLN A 205 -63.38 11.95 -21.71
N LYS A 206 -64.46 11.19 -21.48
CA LYS A 206 -65.76 11.43 -22.11
C LYS A 206 -66.82 11.26 -21.02
N LEU A 207 -67.16 12.39 -20.39
CA LEU A 207 -68.31 12.57 -19.51
C LEU A 207 -69.60 12.28 -20.30
N PRO A 208 -70.57 11.58 -19.69
CA PRO A 208 -71.98 11.90 -19.85
C PRO A 208 -72.50 12.47 -18.52
N THR A 209 -72.82 13.75 -18.50
CA THR A 209 -73.70 14.33 -17.48
C THR A 209 -75.13 14.14 -17.97
N GLU A 210 -75.80 13.12 -17.43
CA GLU A 210 -77.25 13.21 -17.22
C GLU A 210 -77.45 13.95 -15.91
N GLU A 211 -78.27 15.00 -15.91
CA GLU A 211 -79.34 15.15 -14.92
C GLU A 211 -80.31 16.25 -15.40
N GLU A 212 -81.55 15.79 -15.56
CA GLU A 212 -82.78 16.57 -15.72
C GLU A 212 -83.02 17.44 -14.48
N GLU A 213 -83.59 18.63 -14.65
CA GLU A 213 -84.78 19.14 -13.91
C GLU A 213 -85.00 20.62 -14.24
N GLY A 214 -86.17 20.96 -14.81
CA GLY A 214 -86.66 22.33 -14.99
C GLY A 214 -87.35 22.60 -16.32
#